data_AF-A0A838EZB1-F1
#
_entry.id   AF-A0A838EZB1-F1
#
_cell.length_a   1.000
_cell.length_b   1.000
_cell.length_c   1.000
_cell.angle_alpha   90.00
_cell.angle_beta   90.00
_cell.angle_gamma   90.00
#
_symmetry.space_group_name_H-M   'P 1'
#
loop_
_entity.id
_entity.type
_entity.pdbx_description
1 polymer ?
#
loop_
_entity_poly.entity_id
_entity_poly.type
_entity_poly.pdbx_seq_one_letter_code
_entity_poly.pdbx_strand_id
1 'polypeptide(L)'
;MKKIIALCLVLGTLPVMAEVVKSSVHSVEKVDGNYLVKFDNGRVGFLSTNEKSLGAPNLDGLEGQMVEAKLDSNSTIKSIQTIDEQTENNKNLILMLEPVEPVNPPVYEPTVIPSLKEATKFFKRLNPNYNRASECSNRAHVWAHEEFTKNNIKSEKVFAFFTASYINRVRFKWWYHVAPLLTVNEGGKNVKRVMDYMFNHRPLTVKEWTDQLVFSKRPCKHTTKFSEYDVNPQTEDCYLMDGSMYNWTPADLKNQELNSRFKTEFSQDEIRAAYSEAF
;
A
#
# COMPACT_ATOMS: atom_id res chain seq x y z
N MET A 1 31.56 -50.10 -21.09
CA MET A 1 30.08 -50.01 -21.20
C MET A 1 29.59 -48.87 -20.30
N LYS A 2 29.14 -47.75 -20.88
CA LYS A 2 28.62 -46.59 -20.14
C LYS A 2 27.09 -46.66 -20.14
N LYS A 3 26.46 -46.72 -18.96
CA LYS A 3 25.00 -46.66 -18.82
C LYS A 3 24.58 -45.19 -18.75
N ILE A 4 23.79 -44.74 -19.73
CA ILE A 4 23.12 -43.44 -19.71
C ILE A 4 21.79 -43.64 -18.98
N ILE A 5 21.64 -43.01 -17.82
CA ILE A 5 20.36 -42.96 -17.10
C ILE A 5 19.63 -41.74 -17.61
N ALA A 6 18.62 -41.95 -18.46
CA ALA A 6 17.69 -40.92 -18.89
C ALA A 6 16.74 -40.62 -17.72
N LEU A 7 16.98 -39.50 -17.02
CA LEU A 7 16.06 -38.99 -16.00
C LEU A 7 14.93 -38.25 -16.72
N CYS A 8 13.82 -38.95 -16.98
CA CYS A 8 12.58 -38.32 -17.43
C CYS A 8 12.06 -37.40 -16.33
N LEU A 9 12.38 -36.10 -16.43
CA LEU A 9 11.72 -35.05 -15.65
C LEU A 9 10.26 -34.96 -16.11
N VAL A 10 9.36 -35.58 -15.34
CA VAL A 10 7.93 -35.33 -15.46
C VAL A 10 7.70 -33.91 -14.93
N LEU A 11 7.66 -32.94 -15.84
CA LEU A 11 7.24 -31.56 -15.58
C LEU A 11 5.73 -31.55 -15.34
N GLY A 12 5.30 -32.02 -14.16
CA GLY A 12 3.96 -31.78 -13.68
C GLY A 12 3.79 -30.29 -13.44
N THR A 13 2.91 -29.64 -14.19
CA THR A 13 2.52 -28.26 -13.92
C THR A 13 1.78 -28.25 -12.58
N LEU A 14 2.45 -27.81 -11.52
CA LEU A 14 1.79 -27.58 -10.24
C LEU A 14 0.63 -26.60 -10.48
N PRO A 15 -0.58 -26.88 -9.95
CA PRO A 15 -1.70 -25.97 -10.08
C PRO A 15 -1.30 -24.63 -9.48
N VAL A 16 -1.40 -23.57 -10.28
CA VAL A 16 -1.20 -22.20 -9.80
C VAL A 16 -2.36 -21.90 -8.85
N MET A 17 -2.06 -21.91 -7.56
CA MET A 17 -3.05 -21.60 -6.52
C MET A 17 -3.52 -20.15 -6.72
N ALA A 18 -4.83 -19.95 -6.79
CA ALA A 18 -5.42 -18.62 -6.83
C ALA A 18 -5.12 -17.86 -5.53
N GLU A 19 -4.80 -16.58 -5.64
CA GLU A 19 -4.65 -15.67 -4.50
C GLU A 19 -6.05 -15.33 -3.96
N VAL A 20 -6.23 -15.37 -2.65
CA VAL A 20 -7.48 -14.98 -2.00
C VAL A 20 -7.26 -13.65 -1.29
N VAL A 21 -8.00 -12.62 -1.71
CA VAL A 21 -7.98 -11.29 -1.10
C VAL A 21 -9.23 -11.13 -0.24
N LYS A 22 -9.04 -10.82 1.04
CA LYS A 22 -10.11 -10.48 1.99
C LYS A 22 -9.90 -9.04 2.45
N SER A 23 -10.65 -8.10 1.89
CA SER A 23 -10.45 -6.67 2.13
C SER A 23 -11.67 -5.88 1.66
N SER A 24 -11.83 -4.67 2.18
CA SER A 24 -12.77 -3.71 1.64
C SER A 24 -12.37 -3.30 0.23
N VAL A 25 -13.35 -3.07 -0.64
CA VAL A 25 -13.10 -2.45 -1.94
C VAL A 25 -12.91 -0.95 -1.75
N HIS A 26 -11.74 -0.45 -2.13
CA HIS A 26 -11.39 0.96 -2.10
C HIS A 26 -12.14 1.75 -3.19
N SER A 27 -11.99 1.30 -4.45
CA SER A 27 -12.62 1.90 -5.61
C SER A 27 -12.80 0.88 -6.74
N VAL A 28 -13.75 1.15 -7.63
CA VAL A 28 -13.94 0.41 -8.88
C VAL A 28 -13.84 1.37 -10.05
N GLU A 29 -12.80 1.21 -10.88
CA GLU A 29 -12.48 2.13 -11.96
C GLU A 29 -12.56 1.43 -13.32
N LYS A 30 -13.16 2.09 -14.32
CA LYS A 30 -13.18 1.58 -15.69
C LYS A 30 -11.99 2.11 -16.49
N VAL A 31 -11.14 1.21 -17.00
CA VAL A 31 -9.93 1.53 -17.78
C VAL A 31 -9.85 0.62 -18.99
N ASP A 32 -9.76 1.21 -20.20
CA ASP A 32 -9.62 0.49 -21.48
C ASP A 32 -10.62 -0.66 -21.66
N GLY A 33 -11.88 -0.43 -21.29
CA GLY A 33 -12.94 -1.43 -21.41
C GLY A 33 -12.86 -2.59 -20.40
N ASN A 34 -12.07 -2.45 -19.34
CA ASN A 34 -12.03 -3.39 -18.20
C ASN A 34 -12.34 -2.63 -16.90
N TYR A 35 -12.73 -3.37 -15.87
CA TYR A 35 -12.82 -2.84 -14.51
C TYR A 35 -11.53 -3.17 -13.76
N LEU A 36 -11.01 -2.17 -13.06
CA LEU A 36 -9.93 -2.27 -12.08
C LEU A 36 -10.54 -2.09 -10.70
N VAL A 37 -10.55 -3.15 -9.90
CA VAL A 37 -10.99 -3.13 -8.51
C VAL A 37 -9.76 -2.92 -7.63
N LYS A 38 -9.73 -1.84 -6.86
CA LYS A 38 -8.69 -1.55 -5.87
C LYS A 38 -9.18 -2.00 -4.49
N PHE A 39 -8.37 -2.75 -3.74
CA PHE A 39 -8.70 -3.21 -2.38
C PHE A 39 -7.94 -2.39 -1.34
N ASP A 40 -8.51 -2.12 -0.17
CA ASP A 40 -7.87 -1.26 0.85
C ASP A 40 -6.50 -1.78 1.34
N ASN A 41 -6.27 -3.10 1.26
CA ASN A 41 -4.97 -3.70 1.54
C ASN A 41 -3.89 -3.43 0.47
N GLY A 42 -4.22 -2.71 -0.61
CA GLY A 42 -3.30 -2.30 -1.67
C GLY A 42 -3.33 -3.17 -2.91
N ARG A 43 -3.99 -4.34 -2.88
CA ARG A 43 -4.11 -5.24 -4.04
C ARG A 43 -5.02 -4.66 -5.11
N VAL A 44 -4.88 -5.17 -6.34
CA VAL A 44 -5.82 -4.90 -7.42
C VAL A 44 -6.35 -6.18 -8.06
N GLY A 45 -7.57 -6.11 -8.57
CA GLY A 45 -8.19 -7.14 -9.38
C GLY A 45 -8.66 -6.58 -10.72
N PHE A 46 -8.49 -7.34 -11.80
CA PHE A 46 -8.98 -6.99 -13.13
C PHE A 46 -10.24 -7.82 -13.45
N LEU A 47 -11.27 -7.17 -13.99
CA LEU A 47 -12.46 -7.83 -14.51
C LEU A 47 -12.76 -7.36 -15.93
N SER A 48 -12.97 -8.30 -16.85
CA SER A 48 -13.36 -7.96 -18.23
C SER A 48 -14.83 -7.54 -18.29
N THR A 49 -15.13 -6.47 -19.04
CA THR A 49 -16.53 -6.05 -19.27
C THR A 49 -17.37 -7.09 -20.02
N ASN A 50 -16.73 -8.00 -20.76
CA ASN A 50 -17.40 -9.06 -21.51
C ASN A 50 -17.75 -10.28 -20.64
N GLU A 51 -17.21 -10.36 -19.43
CA GLU A 51 -17.35 -11.50 -18.54
C GLU A 51 -18.66 -11.42 -17.76
N LYS A 52 -19.76 -11.79 -18.43
CA LYS A 52 -21.12 -11.79 -17.86
C LYS A 52 -21.26 -12.68 -16.63
N SER A 53 -20.39 -13.70 -16.47
CA SER A 53 -20.48 -14.72 -15.43
C SER A 53 -20.25 -14.20 -14.02
N LEU A 54 -19.63 -13.03 -13.85
CA LEU A 54 -19.45 -12.40 -12.54
C LEU A 54 -20.51 -11.35 -12.21
N GLY A 55 -21.50 -11.18 -13.10
CA GLY A 55 -22.57 -10.21 -12.92
C GLY A 55 -22.03 -8.79 -12.85
N ALA A 56 -21.37 -8.29 -13.91
CA ALA A 56 -20.90 -6.91 -14.03
C ALA A 56 -21.81 -5.81 -13.43
N PRO A 57 -23.17 -5.86 -13.49
CA PRO A 57 -24.03 -4.90 -12.77
C PRO A 57 -23.90 -4.90 -11.23
N ASN A 58 -23.23 -5.89 -10.62
CA ASN A 58 -23.04 -5.99 -9.17
C ASN A 58 -21.76 -5.31 -8.68
N LEU A 59 -20.89 -4.79 -9.56
CA LEU A 59 -19.72 -4.05 -9.10
C LEU A 59 -20.09 -2.66 -8.56
N ASP A 60 -21.15 -2.07 -9.12
CA ASP A 60 -21.69 -0.79 -8.66
C ASP A 60 -22.23 -0.98 -7.23
N GLY A 61 -21.59 -0.33 -6.25
CA GLY A 61 -21.93 -0.46 -4.83
C GLY A 61 -21.02 -1.38 -4.01
N LEU A 62 -19.98 -1.97 -4.61
CA LEU A 62 -18.97 -2.69 -3.83
C LEU A 62 -18.03 -1.74 -3.07
N GLU A 63 -17.89 -0.48 -3.47
CA GLU A 63 -17.03 0.48 -2.77
C GLU A 63 -17.39 0.57 -1.28
N GLY A 64 -16.39 0.40 -0.42
CA GLY A 64 -16.53 0.30 1.03
C GLY A 64 -17.00 -1.05 1.57
N GLN A 65 -17.43 -2.00 0.72
CA GLN A 65 -17.87 -3.32 1.15
C GLN A 65 -16.68 -4.26 1.36
N MET A 66 -16.73 -5.03 2.45
CA MET A 66 -15.82 -6.16 2.70
C MET A 66 -16.14 -7.31 1.74
N VAL A 67 -15.12 -7.79 1.02
CA VAL A 67 -15.27 -8.86 0.03
C VAL A 67 -14.21 -9.95 0.19
N GLU A 68 -14.55 -11.17 -0.27
CA GLU A 68 -13.58 -12.22 -0.59
C GLU A 68 -13.47 -12.31 -2.12
N ALA A 69 -12.30 -11.97 -2.66
CA ALA A 69 -11.99 -12.07 -4.08
C ALA A 69 -10.94 -13.16 -4.35
N LYS A 70 -11.17 -14.01 -5.35
CA LYS A 70 -10.20 -14.99 -5.83
C LYS A 70 -9.56 -14.47 -7.11
N LEU A 71 -8.25 -14.30 -7.10
CA LEU A 71 -7.45 -13.76 -8.19
C LEU A 71 -6.57 -14.86 -8.80
N ASP A 72 -6.46 -14.89 -10.13
CA ASP A 72 -5.44 -15.71 -10.79
C ASP A 72 -4.05 -15.05 -10.76
N SER A 73 -3.05 -15.70 -11.37
CA SER A 73 -1.67 -15.18 -11.41
C SER A 73 -1.53 -13.83 -12.11
N ASN A 74 -2.48 -13.45 -12.95
CA ASN A 74 -2.55 -12.18 -13.67
C ASN A 74 -3.45 -11.17 -12.96
N SER A 75 -3.81 -11.44 -11.69
CA SER A 75 -4.72 -10.62 -10.90
C SER A 75 -6.11 -10.49 -11.52
N THR A 76 -6.52 -11.42 -12.39
CA THR A 76 -7.87 -11.44 -12.94
C THR A 76 -8.82 -12.02 -11.90
N ILE A 77 -9.92 -11.33 -11.62
CA ILE A 77 -10.94 -11.75 -10.66
C ILE A 77 -11.67 -12.97 -11.23
N LYS A 78 -11.58 -14.12 -10.56
CA LYS A 78 -12.33 -15.34 -10.89
C LYS A 78 -13.64 -15.46 -10.12
N SER A 79 -13.68 -14.89 -8.92
CA SER A 79 -14.89 -14.73 -8.11
C SER A 79 -14.71 -13.57 -7.16
N ILE A 80 -15.79 -12.86 -6.89
CA ILE A 80 -15.86 -11.84 -5.84
C ILE A 80 -17.21 -11.99 -5.15
N GLN A 81 -17.22 -12.04 -3.83
CA GLN A 81 -18.42 -12.13 -3.02
C GLN A 81 -18.30 -11.19 -1.83
N THR A 82 -19.39 -10.50 -1.49
CA THR A 82 -19.47 -9.76 -0.24
C THR A 82 -19.39 -10.74 0.92
N ILE A 83 -18.62 -10.38 1.93
CA ILE A 83 -18.61 -11.10 3.19
C ILE A 83 -19.66 -10.38 4.03
N ASP A 84 -20.79 -11.05 4.30
CA ASP A 84 -21.75 -10.57 5.30
C ASP A 84 -21.07 -10.64 6.67
N GLU A 85 -20.29 -9.61 7.01
CA GLU A 85 -20.02 -9.31 8.40
C GLU A 85 -21.39 -9.02 9.01
N GLN A 86 -21.88 -9.91 9.88
CA GLN A 86 -23.17 -9.78 10.55
C GLN A 86 -23.39 -8.33 11.00
N THR A 87 -24.10 -7.58 10.15
CA THR A 87 -24.13 -6.11 10.15
C THR A 87 -25.21 -5.61 11.11
N GLU A 88 -25.46 -6.36 12.17
CA GLU A 88 -26.46 -6.04 13.20
C GLU A 88 -25.88 -5.07 14.23
N ASN A 89 -24.56 -5.06 14.45
CA ASN A 89 -23.94 -4.20 15.48
C ASN A 89 -23.30 -2.89 14.96
N ASN A 90 -23.10 -2.72 13.65
CA ASN A 90 -22.40 -1.55 13.08
C ASN A 90 -23.26 -0.60 12.22
N LYS A 91 -24.56 -0.88 12.00
CA LYS A 91 -25.45 0.04 11.27
C LYS A 91 -25.71 1.37 12.00
N ASN A 92 -25.40 1.46 13.29
CA ASN A 92 -25.46 2.71 14.05
C ASN A 92 -24.13 3.52 14.03
N LEU A 93 -23.09 3.03 13.33
CA LEU A 93 -21.84 3.77 13.15
C LEU A 93 -21.72 4.42 11.77
N ILE A 94 -22.85 4.73 11.12
CA ILE A 94 -22.91 5.94 10.30
C ILE A 94 -22.93 7.08 11.31
N LEU A 95 -21.75 7.37 11.88
CA LEU A 95 -21.53 8.58 12.64
C LEU A 95 -21.88 9.69 11.65
N MET A 96 -23.05 10.32 11.82
CA MET A 96 -23.33 11.59 11.18
C MET A 96 -22.20 12.50 11.64
N LEU A 97 -21.17 12.61 10.81
CA LEU A 97 -20.04 13.48 11.06
C LEU A 97 -20.62 14.87 10.95
N GLU A 98 -21.02 15.42 12.10
CA GLU A 98 -21.23 16.86 12.19
C GLU A 98 -19.98 17.50 11.58
N PRO A 99 -20.16 18.48 10.68
CA PRO A 99 -19.04 19.12 10.02
C PRO A 99 -18.09 19.64 11.10
N VAL A 100 -16.95 18.96 11.23
CA VAL A 100 -15.91 19.34 12.19
C VAL A 100 -15.35 20.65 11.70
N GLU A 101 -15.33 21.68 12.54
CA GLU A 101 -14.67 22.93 12.18
C GLU A 101 -13.23 22.63 11.73
N PRO A 102 -12.75 23.27 10.65
CA PRO A 102 -11.44 22.97 10.10
C PRO A 102 -10.36 23.20 11.16
N VAL A 103 -9.79 22.12 11.67
CA VAL A 103 -8.69 22.15 12.65
C VAL A 103 -7.39 22.39 11.89
N ASN A 104 -6.58 23.33 12.35
CA ASN A 104 -5.24 23.52 11.80
C ASN A 104 -4.44 22.22 11.93
N PRO A 105 -3.73 21.79 10.87
CA PRO A 105 -2.94 20.56 10.93
C PRO A 105 -1.89 20.68 12.04
N PRO A 106 -1.74 19.64 12.91
CA PRO A 106 -0.70 19.63 13.91
C PRO A 106 0.67 19.67 13.24
N VAL A 107 1.61 20.44 13.80
CA VAL A 107 2.98 20.52 13.29
C VAL A 107 3.69 19.19 13.58
N TYR A 108 4.16 18.52 12.53
CA TYR A 108 4.95 17.29 12.63
C TYR A 108 6.39 17.56 12.22
N GLU A 109 7.32 17.39 13.15
CA GLU A 109 8.76 17.59 12.92
C GLU A 109 9.50 16.23 12.94
N PRO A 110 9.94 15.71 11.77
CA PRO A 110 10.70 14.47 11.72
C PRO A 110 12.09 14.66 12.32
N THR A 111 12.62 13.61 12.94
CA THR A 111 13.99 13.59 13.45
C THR A 111 14.98 13.66 12.29
N VAL A 112 15.94 14.59 12.36
CA VAL A 112 17.05 14.67 11.41
C VAL A 112 18.17 13.72 11.83
N ILE A 113 18.40 12.69 11.03
CA ILE A 113 19.44 11.70 11.25
C ILE A 113 20.80 12.28 10.87
N PRO A 114 21.85 12.19 11.72
CA PRO A 114 23.11 12.91 11.49
C PRO A 114 23.89 12.54 10.22
N SER A 115 23.70 11.33 9.69
CA SER A 115 24.42 10.87 8.49
C SER A 115 23.77 9.65 7.83
N LEU A 116 24.08 9.41 6.56
CA LEU A 116 23.68 8.19 5.85
C LEU A 116 24.23 6.91 6.53
N LYS A 117 25.40 6.99 7.16
CA LYS A 117 25.97 5.88 7.95
C LYS A 117 25.06 5.51 9.11
N GLU A 118 24.52 6.50 9.81
CA GLU A 118 23.59 6.29 10.93
C GLU A 118 22.23 5.77 10.44
N ALA A 119 21.69 6.36 9.36
CA ALA A 119 20.49 5.85 8.70
C ALA A 119 20.63 4.36 8.29
N THR A 120 21.80 3.98 7.79
CA THR A 120 22.10 2.58 7.44
C THR A 120 22.12 1.65 8.66
N LYS A 121 22.51 2.13 9.85
CA LYS A 121 22.42 1.33 11.08
C LYS A 121 20.98 1.09 11.50
N PHE A 122 20.10 2.10 11.38
CA PHE A 122 18.66 1.91 11.61
C PHE A 122 18.09 0.90 10.61
N PHE A 123 18.40 1.06 9.32
CA PHE A 123 17.94 0.14 8.26
C PHE A 123 18.27 -1.32 8.56
N LYS A 124 19.51 -1.61 8.98
CA LYS A 124 19.96 -2.98 9.26
C LYS A 124 19.31 -3.61 10.50
N ARG A 125 18.63 -2.83 11.34
CA ARG A 125 17.94 -3.29 12.55
C ARG A 125 16.45 -3.52 12.35
N LEU A 126 15.89 -3.09 11.22
CA LEU A 126 14.50 -3.38 10.86
C LEU A 126 14.28 -4.89 10.86
N ASN A 127 13.15 -5.34 11.42
CA ASN A 127 12.83 -6.77 11.49
C ASN A 127 12.76 -7.37 10.06
N PRO A 128 13.66 -8.31 9.70
CA PRO A 128 13.69 -8.90 8.37
C PRO A 128 12.73 -10.08 8.22
N ASN A 129 12.15 -10.59 9.32
CA ASN A 129 11.42 -11.86 9.36
C ASN A 129 9.93 -11.68 9.06
N TYR A 130 9.59 -11.05 7.94
CA TYR A 130 8.20 -10.77 7.58
C TYR A 130 7.50 -11.97 6.90
N ASN A 131 6.20 -12.09 7.10
CA ASN A 131 5.35 -13.04 6.40
C ASN A 131 5.34 -12.71 4.89
N ARG A 132 5.37 -13.74 4.04
CA ARG A 132 5.33 -13.55 2.57
C ARG A 132 4.04 -12.87 2.08
N ALA A 133 2.95 -13.05 2.83
CA ALA A 133 1.65 -12.42 2.57
C ALA A 133 1.50 -11.04 3.26
N SER A 134 2.55 -10.52 3.91
CA SER A 134 2.48 -9.24 4.61
C SER A 134 2.22 -8.07 3.64
N GLU A 135 1.38 -7.15 4.08
CA GLU A 135 1.11 -5.92 3.34
C GLU A 135 2.10 -4.80 3.71
N CYS A 136 2.37 -3.92 2.73
CA CYS A 136 3.38 -2.87 2.87
C CYS A 136 3.07 -1.86 3.98
N SER A 137 1.79 -1.50 4.13
CA SER A 137 1.28 -0.63 5.18
C SER A 137 1.61 -1.18 6.56
N ASN A 138 1.39 -2.47 6.79
CA ASN A 138 1.65 -3.12 8.07
C ASN A 138 3.14 -3.12 8.40
N ARG A 139 4.00 -3.52 7.46
CA ARG A 139 5.46 -3.48 7.66
C ARG A 139 5.95 -2.06 7.92
N ALA A 140 5.53 -1.08 7.12
CA ALA A 140 5.92 0.31 7.29
C ALA A 140 5.45 0.89 8.63
N HIS A 141 4.26 0.54 9.08
CA HIS A 141 3.70 0.98 10.36
C HIS A 141 4.46 0.38 11.55
N VAL A 142 4.73 -0.93 11.52
CA VAL A 142 5.54 -1.62 12.53
C VAL A 142 6.96 -1.07 12.58
N TRP A 143 7.66 -0.96 11.44
CA TRP A 143 9.02 -0.45 11.40
C TRP A 143 9.13 0.99 11.93
N ALA A 144 8.17 1.86 11.60
CA ALA A 144 8.13 3.22 12.12
C ALA A 144 7.92 3.24 13.65
N HIS A 145 7.01 2.42 14.16
CA HIS A 145 6.76 2.28 15.60
C HIS A 145 7.96 1.71 16.37
N GLU A 146 8.64 0.70 15.83
CA GLU A 146 9.83 0.14 16.46
C GLU A 146 10.97 1.16 16.56
N GLU A 147 11.23 1.91 15.50
CA GLU A 147 12.27 2.94 15.52
C GLU A 147 11.92 4.09 16.47
N PHE A 148 10.64 4.46 16.55
CA PHE A 148 10.17 5.45 17.52
C PHE A 148 10.35 4.95 18.97
N THR A 149 9.87 3.75 19.29
CA THR A 149 9.91 3.21 20.66
C THR A 149 11.33 2.87 21.13
N LYS A 150 12.20 2.37 20.24
CA LYS A 150 13.57 1.94 20.61
C LYS A 150 14.57 3.10 20.58
N ASN A 151 14.44 4.04 19.64
CA ASN A 151 15.44 5.06 19.39
C ASN A 151 14.90 6.50 19.47
N ASN A 152 13.62 6.70 19.79
CA ASN A 152 12.94 8.01 19.79
C ASN A 152 13.05 8.74 18.43
N ILE A 153 13.02 7.98 17.32
CA ILE A 153 13.11 8.53 15.96
C ILE A 153 11.71 8.77 15.42
N LYS A 154 11.40 10.04 15.15
CA LYS A 154 10.21 10.47 14.44
C LYS A 154 10.45 10.39 12.95
N SER A 155 9.95 9.32 12.31
CA SER A 155 10.02 9.15 10.85
C SER A 155 8.78 9.73 10.17
N GLU A 156 8.85 10.01 8.89
CA GLU A 156 7.64 10.16 8.05
C GLU A 156 7.31 8.82 7.40
N LYS A 157 6.27 8.80 6.59
CA LYS A 157 6.03 7.77 5.58
C LYS A 157 5.93 8.41 4.21
N VAL A 158 6.41 7.72 3.19
CA VAL A 158 6.14 8.07 1.79
C VAL A 158 5.18 7.04 1.21
N PHE A 159 4.06 7.51 0.68
CA PHE A 159 3.07 6.71 -0.03
C PHE A 159 3.24 6.97 -1.52
N ALA A 160 3.49 5.90 -2.29
CA ALA A 160 3.45 5.92 -3.74
C ALA A 160 2.12 5.35 -4.23
N PHE A 161 1.32 6.19 -4.87
CA PHE A 161 0.03 5.81 -5.45
C PHE A 161 0.18 5.63 -6.94
N PHE A 162 -0.20 4.47 -7.47
CA PHE A 162 -0.09 4.14 -8.89
C PHE A 162 -1.40 4.47 -9.59
N THR A 163 -1.31 5.10 -10.75
CA THR A 163 -2.50 5.49 -11.51
C THR A 163 -3.16 4.28 -12.17
N ALA A 164 -4.47 4.36 -12.42
CA ALA A 164 -5.22 3.29 -13.04
C ALA A 164 -4.68 2.97 -14.46
N SER A 165 -4.28 4.02 -15.19
CA SER A 165 -3.65 3.88 -16.50
C SER A 165 -2.30 3.15 -16.41
N TYR A 166 -1.46 3.46 -15.42
CA TYR A 166 -0.21 2.74 -15.17
C TYR A 166 -0.46 1.28 -14.81
N ILE A 167 -1.32 1.02 -13.82
CA ILE A 167 -1.68 -0.31 -13.34
C ILE A 167 -2.19 -1.18 -14.48
N ASN A 168 -3.11 -0.66 -15.31
CA ASN A 168 -3.64 -1.39 -16.46
C ASN A 168 -2.55 -1.67 -17.50
N ARG A 169 -1.71 -0.68 -17.83
CA ARG A 169 -0.68 -0.78 -18.86
C ARG A 169 0.40 -1.81 -18.53
N VAL A 170 0.88 -1.85 -17.29
CA VAL A 170 1.97 -2.77 -16.88
C VAL A 170 1.50 -3.97 -16.07
N ARG A 171 0.18 -4.12 -15.89
CA ARG A 171 -0.45 -5.15 -15.03
C ARG A 171 0.16 -5.18 -13.63
N PHE A 172 0.36 -4.00 -13.04
CA PHE A 172 0.91 -3.88 -11.69
C PHE A 172 -0.10 -4.45 -10.67
N LYS A 173 0.39 -5.14 -9.64
CA LYS A 173 -0.47 -5.89 -8.69
C LYS A 173 -0.93 -5.07 -7.49
N TRP A 174 -0.43 -3.84 -7.38
CA TRP A 174 -0.72 -2.95 -6.27
C TRP A 174 -1.16 -1.58 -6.79
N TRP A 175 -2.07 -0.91 -6.09
CA TRP A 175 -2.44 0.47 -6.40
C TRP A 175 -1.74 1.49 -5.50
N TYR A 176 -1.15 1.05 -4.40
CA TYR A 176 -0.18 1.86 -3.66
C TYR A 176 0.93 1.01 -3.06
N HIS A 177 2.00 1.68 -2.66
CA HIS A 177 3.06 1.13 -1.82
C HIS A 177 3.48 2.19 -0.80
N VAL A 178 3.90 1.77 0.40
CA VAL A 178 4.30 2.69 1.47
C VAL A 178 5.53 2.16 2.20
N ALA A 179 6.40 3.09 2.60
CA ALA A 179 7.57 2.79 3.41
C ALA A 179 7.89 3.95 4.38
N PRO A 180 8.61 3.69 5.50
CA PRO A 180 9.11 4.76 6.36
C PRO A 180 10.10 5.65 5.61
N LEU A 181 10.09 6.94 5.95
CA LEU A 181 10.90 7.99 5.34
C LEU A 181 11.69 8.71 6.42
N LEU A 182 13.02 8.71 6.32
CA LEU A 182 13.91 9.43 7.23
C LEU A 182 14.43 10.71 6.58
N THR A 183 14.56 11.77 7.38
CA THR A 183 15.32 12.96 6.99
C THR A 183 16.76 12.78 7.44
N VAL A 184 17.72 12.79 6.51
CA VAL A 184 19.14 12.51 6.78
C VAL A 184 20.00 13.72 6.42
N ASN A 185 20.88 14.14 7.32
CA ASN A 185 21.89 15.16 7.01
C ASN A 185 23.04 14.53 6.21
N GLU A 186 23.20 14.95 4.96
CA GLU A 186 24.26 14.50 4.07
C GLU A 186 25.07 15.72 3.62
N GLY A 187 26.17 16.00 4.32
CA GLY A 187 27.04 17.13 4.00
C GLY A 187 26.36 18.48 4.20
N GLY A 188 25.56 18.63 5.26
CA GLY A 188 24.86 19.88 5.58
C GLY A 188 23.51 20.05 4.86
N LYS A 189 23.09 19.07 4.04
CA LYS A 189 21.78 19.07 3.37
C LYS A 189 20.88 17.99 3.96
N ASN A 190 19.61 18.34 4.21
CA ASN A 190 18.60 17.37 4.61
C ASN A 190 18.06 16.64 3.37
N VAL A 191 18.31 15.34 3.28
CA VAL A 191 17.91 14.46 2.19
C VAL A 191 16.94 13.39 2.72
N LYS A 192 15.82 13.19 2.02
CA LYS A 192 14.84 12.15 2.37
C LYS A 192 15.31 10.78 1.91
N ARG A 193 15.29 9.78 2.81
CA ARG A 193 15.70 8.39 2.55
C ARG A 193 14.58 7.42 2.91
N VAL A 194 14.22 6.57 1.97
CA VAL A 194 13.19 5.53 2.12
C VAL A 194 13.79 4.27 2.74
N MET A 195 13.10 3.73 3.75
CA MET A 195 13.53 2.61 4.58
C MET A 195 12.73 1.35 4.28
N ASP A 196 12.79 0.90 3.03
CA ASP A 196 12.02 -0.26 2.57
C ASP A 196 12.87 -1.53 2.53
N TYR A 197 12.92 -2.26 3.65
CA TYR A 197 13.74 -3.47 3.79
C TYR A 197 13.31 -4.61 2.85
N MET A 198 12.05 -4.64 2.41
CA MET A 198 11.56 -5.72 1.54
C MET A 198 12.17 -5.65 0.14
N PHE A 199 12.31 -4.45 -0.40
CA PHE A 199 12.76 -4.24 -1.79
C PHE A 199 14.24 -3.84 -1.88
N ASN A 200 14.89 -3.55 -0.76
CA ASN A 200 16.22 -2.95 -0.74
C ASN A 200 17.15 -3.51 0.32
N HIS A 201 18.45 -3.31 0.10
CA HIS A 201 19.51 -3.68 1.05
C HIS A 201 20.14 -2.45 1.73
N ARG A 202 19.66 -1.25 1.44
CA ARG A 202 20.12 0.02 2.00
C ARG A 202 19.02 1.09 1.95
N PRO A 203 19.14 2.18 2.73
CA PRO A 203 18.34 3.38 2.50
C PRO A 203 18.53 3.92 1.08
N LEU A 204 17.42 4.23 0.41
CA LEU A 204 17.38 4.80 -0.93
C LEU A 204 16.89 6.24 -0.89
N THR A 205 17.29 7.09 -1.84
CA THR A 205 16.52 8.31 -2.12
C THR A 205 15.11 7.95 -2.57
N VAL A 206 14.17 8.89 -2.44
CA VAL A 206 12.79 8.70 -2.95
C VAL A 206 12.79 8.32 -4.43
N LYS A 207 13.65 8.94 -5.26
CA LYS A 207 13.77 8.63 -6.69
C LYS A 207 14.32 7.24 -6.95
N GLU A 208 15.39 6.83 -6.27
CA GLU A 208 15.94 5.47 -6.40
C GLU A 208 14.88 4.41 -6.03
N TRP A 209 14.08 4.67 -4.99
CA TRP A 209 13.00 3.78 -4.56
C TRP A 209 11.85 3.73 -5.57
N THR A 210 11.34 4.88 -6.03
CA THR A 210 10.26 4.88 -7.04
C THR A 210 10.70 4.30 -8.36
N ASP A 211 11.97 4.43 -8.74
CA ASP A 211 12.49 3.77 -9.94
C ASP A 211 12.37 2.25 -9.88
N GLN A 212 12.34 1.63 -8.70
CA GLN A 212 12.14 0.19 -8.60
C GLN A 212 10.68 -0.22 -8.83
N LEU A 213 9.74 0.68 -8.57
CA LEU A 213 8.30 0.42 -8.62
C LEU A 213 7.68 0.90 -9.94
N VAL A 214 8.25 1.94 -10.55
CA VAL A 214 7.72 2.64 -11.72
C VAL A 214 8.59 2.33 -12.93
N PHE A 215 8.14 1.40 -13.78
CA PHE A 215 8.96 0.87 -14.87
C PHE A 215 9.33 1.89 -15.94
N SER A 216 8.51 2.94 -16.12
CA SER A 216 8.82 4.04 -17.04
C SER A 216 9.95 4.95 -16.55
N LYS A 217 10.32 4.85 -15.26
CA LYS A 217 11.27 5.76 -14.57
C LYS A 217 10.89 7.23 -14.59
N ARG A 218 9.65 7.56 -15.00
CA ARG A 218 9.11 8.91 -14.95
C ARG A 218 9.04 9.36 -13.48
N PRO A 219 9.44 10.60 -13.16
CA PRO A 219 9.24 11.13 -11.82
C PRO A 219 7.77 11.09 -11.43
N CYS A 220 7.47 10.61 -10.22
CA CYS A 220 6.12 10.69 -9.65
C CYS A 220 5.80 12.14 -9.24
N LYS A 221 4.55 12.56 -9.42
CA LYS A 221 4.09 13.89 -8.98
C LYS A 221 3.94 13.90 -7.45
N HIS A 222 4.64 14.79 -6.76
CA HIS A 222 4.45 14.97 -5.32
C HIS A 222 3.21 15.84 -5.06
N THR A 223 2.37 15.47 -4.10
CA THR A 223 1.15 16.20 -3.74
C THR A 223 0.87 16.07 -2.24
N THR A 224 0.11 17.01 -1.70
CA THR A 224 -0.37 17.00 -0.30
C THR A 224 -1.85 16.69 -0.21
N LYS A 225 -2.53 16.48 -1.35
CA LYS A 225 -3.96 16.23 -1.44
C LYS A 225 -4.21 14.84 -2.01
N PHE A 226 -4.91 14.01 -1.26
CA PHE A 226 -5.38 12.71 -1.73
C PHE A 226 -6.34 12.86 -2.93
N SER A 227 -7.19 13.89 -2.92
CA SER A 227 -8.11 14.20 -4.00
C SER A 227 -7.41 14.43 -5.35
N GLU A 228 -6.17 14.96 -5.36
CA GLU A 228 -5.43 15.14 -6.61
C GLU A 228 -5.07 13.82 -7.31
N TYR A 229 -4.84 12.77 -6.53
CA TYR A 229 -4.64 11.40 -7.03
C TYR A 229 -5.98 10.78 -7.44
N ASP A 230 -7.03 10.94 -6.61
CA ASP A 230 -8.35 10.32 -6.80
C ASP A 230 -9.05 10.81 -8.08
N VAL A 231 -8.96 12.12 -8.39
CA VAL A 231 -9.67 12.73 -9.53
C VAL A 231 -8.87 12.75 -10.84
N ASN A 232 -7.56 12.49 -10.83
CA ASN A 232 -6.70 12.51 -12.02
C ASN A 232 -5.96 11.18 -12.28
N PRO A 233 -6.64 10.02 -12.35
CA PRO A 233 -5.97 8.72 -12.34
C PRO A 233 -5.31 8.33 -13.68
N GLN A 234 -5.03 9.28 -14.59
CA GLN A 234 -4.64 8.94 -15.98
C GLN A 234 -3.43 9.67 -16.56
N THR A 235 -3.01 10.83 -16.05
CA THR A 235 -1.94 11.63 -16.71
C THR A 235 -0.53 11.29 -16.24
N GLU A 236 -0.39 10.89 -14.98
CA GLU A 236 0.87 10.47 -14.39
C GLU A 236 0.95 8.95 -14.27
N ASP A 237 2.14 8.43 -14.01
CA ASP A 237 2.31 7.01 -13.66
C ASP A 237 2.12 6.78 -12.16
N CYS A 238 2.42 7.80 -11.35
CA CYS A 238 2.37 7.72 -9.91
C CYS A 238 2.30 9.11 -9.25
N TYR A 239 1.73 9.13 -8.05
CA TYR A 239 1.73 10.25 -7.12
C TYR A 239 2.48 9.87 -5.85
N LEU A 240 3.13 10.85 -5.23
CA LEU A 240 3.78 10.70 -3.93
C LEU A 240 3.10 11.60 -2.90
N MET A 241 2.82 11.06 -1.73
CA MET A 241 2.39 11.84 -0.57
C MET A 241 3.24 11.45 0.64
N ASP A 242 3.73 12.47 1.34
CA ASP A 242 4.41 12.27 2.61
C ASP A 242 3.37 12.38 3.74
N GLY A 243 3.45 11.47 4.71
CA GLY A 243 2.61 11.46 5.90
C GLY A 243 3.44 11.34 7.18
N SER A 244 2.82 11.58 8.33
CA SER A 244 3.47 11.34 9.62
C SER A 244 3.71 9.84 9.84
N MET A 245 4.59 9.46 10.79
CA MET A 245 4.70 8.06 11.20
C MET A 245 3.40 7.45 11.75
N TYR A 246 2.38 8.24 12.06
CA TYR A 246 1.12 7.73 12.61
C TYR A 246 0.12 7.30 11.53
N ASN A 247 0.27 7.77 10.29
CA ASN A 247 -0.56 7.31 9.18
C ASN A 247 -0.23 5.84 8.87
N TRP A 248 -1.22 4.96 8.86
CA TRP A 248 -1.08 3.52 8.59
C TRP A 248 -1.45 3.18 7.15
N THR A 249 -2.59 3.68 6.66
CA THR A 249 -3.14 3.33 5.35
C THR A 249 -3.49 4.58 4.54
N PRO A 250 -3.76 4.46 3.23
CA PRO A 250 -4.29 5.56 2.42
C PRO A 250 -5.55 6.23 2.98
N ALA A 251 -6.41 5.47 3.67
CA ALA A 251 -7.60 6.01 4.30
C ALA A 251 -7.27 7.09 5.34
N ASP A 252 -6.11 7.01 6.02
CA ASP A 252 -5.70 8.05 6.96
C ASP A 252 -5.38 9.37 6.25
N LEU A 253 -4.73 9.32 5.07
CA LEU A 253 -4.43 10.51 4.26
C LEU A 253 -5.72 11.12 3.70
N LYS A 254 -6.65 10.28 3.22
CA LYS A 254 -7.97 10.71 2.76
C LYS A 254 -8.78 11.37 3.89
N ASN A 255 -8.77 10.79 5.10
CA ASN A 255 -9.46 11.33 6.27
C ASN A 255 -8.83 12.63 6.78
N GLN A 256 -7.50 12.78 6.68
CA GLN A 256 -6.84 14.04 6.98
C GLN A 256 -7.33 15.17 6.07
N GLU A 257 -7.42 14.92 4.77
CA GLU A 257 -7.88 15.92 3.81
C GLU A 257 -9.38 16.23 3.97
N LEU A 258 -10.24 15.19 3.96
CA LEU A 258 -11.69 15.38 3.88
C LEU A 258 -12.32 15.75 5.22
N ASN A 259 -11.77 15.26 6.33
CA ASN A 259 -12.39 15.34 7.66
C ASN A 259 -11.53 16.08 8.68
N SER A 260 -10.37 16.63 8.29
CA SER A 260 -9.39 17.25 9.20
C SER A 260 -9.00 16.33 10.36
N ARG A 261 -8.98 15.01 10.13
CA ARG A 261 -8.66 13.99 11.15
C ARG A 261 -7.18 13.63 11.12
N PHE A 262 -6.39 14.28 11.94
CA PHE A 262 -4.95 14.05 12.03
C PHE A 262 -4.62 13.04 13.13
N LYS A 263 -3.91 11.96 12.78
CA LYS A 263 -3.29 11.06 13.76
C LYS A 263 -2.04 11.71 14.32
N THR A 264 -1.95 11.78 15.65
CA THR A 264 -0.82 12.38 16.40
C THR A 264 -0.08 11.39 17.29
N GLU A 265 -0.56 10.14 17.34
CA GLU A 265 0.03 9.04 18.11
C GLU A 265 -0.27 7.69 17.43
N PHE A 266 0.42 6.64 17.87
CA PHE A 266 0.16 5.28 17.41
C PHE A 266 -1.04 4.68 18.15
N SER A 267 -2.00 4.14 17.40
CA SER A 267 -3.04 3.29 17.97
C SER A 267 -2.45 1.91 18.29
N GLN A 268 -2.56 1.47 19.54
CA GLN A 268 -2.04 0.16 19.95
C GLN A 268 -2.80 -0.99 19.29
N ASP A 269 -4.06 -0.80 18.92
CA ASP A 269 -4.84 -1.79 18.18
C ASP A 269 -4.32 -1.95 16.75
N GLU A 270 -4.04 -0.83 16.08
CA GLU A 270 -3.43 -0.82 14.74
C GLU A 270 -2.04 -1.47 14.76
N ILE A 271 -1.23 -1.16 15.77
CA ILE A 271 0.10 -1.77 15.93
C ILE A 271 -0.01 -3.28 16.15
N ARG A 272 -0.89 -3.75 17.04
CA ARG A 272 -1.08 -5.19 17.28
C ARG A 272 -1.56 -5.92 16.02
N ALA A 273 -2.52 -5.36 15.30
CA ALA A 273 -3.01 -5.91 14.03
C ALA A 273 -1.88 -5.96 12.99
N ALA A 274 -1.17 -4.85 12.79
CA ALA A 274 -0.07 -4.76 11.85
C ALA A 274 1.05 -5.76 12.16
N TYR A 275 1.41 -5.96 13.44
CA TYR A 275 2.38 -6.99 13.84
C TYR A 275 1.92 -8.40 13.47
N SER A 276 0.68 -8.75 13.83
CA SER A 276 0.14 -10.10 13.59
C SER A 276 0.04 -10.46 12.11
N GLU A 277 -0.12 -9.47 11.24
CA GLU A 277 -0.20 -9.68 9.79
C GLU A 277 1.18 -9.60 9.12
N ALA A 278 2.08 -8.74 9.63
CA ALA A 278 3.37 -8.48 9.01
C ALA A 278 4.44 -9.54 9.32
N PHE A 279 4.48 -10.09 10.53
CA PHE A 279 5.57 -10.95 11.05
C PHE A 279 5.03 -12.24 11.67
#